data_AF-A0A9W8E4H4-F1
#
_entry.id   AF-A0A9W8E4H4-F1
#
_cell.length_a   1.000
_cell.length_b   1.000
_cell.length_c   1.000
_cell.angle_alpha   90.00
_cell.angle_beta   90.00
_cell.angle_gamma   90.00
#
_symmetry.space_group_name_H-M   'P 1'
#
loop_
_entity.id
_entity.type
_entity.pdbx_description
1 polymer ?
#
loop_
_entity_poly.entity_id
_entity_poly.type
_entity_poly.pdbx_seq_one_letter_code
_entity_poly.pdbx_strand_id
1 'polypeptide(L)'
;MTVEYDLCIPQLTAVSESAFTSPSQETQGFDALVVLFTNFNRLNDLAARFPFLRTALAAQQVNPSVTKEPTFLLCDHAPGSRLILSPTGSINDDTDDVRKF
;
A
#
# COMPACT_ATOMS: atom_id res chain seq x y z
N MET A 1 -26.93 -12.61 -22.66
CA MET A 1 -26.81 -11.98 -21.33
C MET A 1 -25.35 -11.58 -21.17
N THR A 2 -25.00 -10.41 -21.68
CA THR A 2 -23.63 -9.87 -21.63
C THR A 2 -23.45 -9.34 -20.22
N VAL A 3 -22.61 -10.00 -19.43
CA VAL A 3 -22.24 -9.50 -18.10
C VAL A 3 -21.25 -8.37 -18.37
N GLU A 4 -21.73 -7.13 -18.30
CA GLU A 4 -20.84 -5.97 -18.20
C GLU A 4 -20.10 -6.12 -16.87
N TYR A 5 -18.84 -6.53 -16.93
CA TYR A 5 -17.94 -6.36 -15.81
C TYR A 5 -17.57 -4.87 -15.82
N ASP A 6 -18.15 -4.11 -14.89
CA ASP A 6 -17.56 -2.84 -14.50
C ASP A 6 -16.14 -3.14 -14.02
N LEU A 7 -15.17 -2.92 -14.91
CA LEU A 7 -13.75 -3.13 -14.63
C LEU A 7 -13.37 -2.08 -13.57
N CYS A 8 -13.39 -2.51 -12.31
CA CYS A 8 -12.85 -1.72 -11.21
C CYS A 8 -11.32 -1.69 -11.36
N ILE A 9 -10.82 -0.70 -12.11
CA ILE A 9 -9.39 -0.53 -12.35
C ILE A 9 -8.76 0.06 -11.09
N PRO A 10 -7.73 -0.57 -10.49
CA PRO A 10 -7.06 -0.01 -9.33
C PRO A 10 -6.45 1.34 -9.68
N GLN A 11 -6.79 2.36 -8.89
CA GLN A 11 -6.28 3.72 -9.05
C GLN A 11 -5.22 4.01 -7.98
N LEU A 12 -4.17 4.76 -8.36
CA LEU A 12 -3.23 5.31 -7.40
C LEU A 12 -3.86 6.52 -6.72
N THR A 13 -4.00 6.44 -5.40
CA THR A 13 -4.58 7.52 -4.60
C THR A 13 -3.53 8.06 -3.63
N ALA A 14 -3.33 9.38 -3.65
CA ALA A 14 -2.45 10.03 -2.69
C ALA A 14 -3.07 9.96 -1.29
N VAL A 15 -2.30 9.44 -0.34
CA VAL A 15 -2.72 9.24 1.06
C VAL A 15 -3.00 10.58 1.79
N SER A 16 -2.62 11.72 1.18
CA SER A 16 -2.86 13.07 1.70
C SER A 16 -4.30 13.56 1.53
N GLU A 17 -4.99 13.18 0.45
CA GLU A 17 -6.18 13.92 -0.03
C GLU A 17 -7.52 13.23 0.29
N SER A 18 -7.53 11.94 0.61
CA SER A 18 -8.75 11.18 0.86
C SER A 18 -8.63 10.31 2.11
N ALA A 19 -9.73 10.23 2.87
CA ALA A 19 -9.86 9.23 3.91
C ALA A 19 -10.04 7.87 3.22
N PHE A 20 -8.94 7.16 2.96
CA PHE A 20 -9.03 5.72 2.70
C PHE A 20 -9.65 5.06 3.93
N THR A 21 -10.93 4.74 3.83
CA THR A 21 -11.68 4.03 4.85
C THR A 21 -11.76 2.57 4.41
N SER A 22 -11.01 1.69 5.06
CA SER A 22 -11.14 0.25 4.90
C SER A 22 -12.57 -0.23 5.18
N PRO A 23 -12.97 -1.40 4.67
CA PRO A 23 -13.36 -1.59 3.28
C PRO A 23 -14.72 -0.92 3.00
N SER A 24 -14.73 0.16 2.23
CA SER A 24 -15.94 0.73 1.63
C SER A 24 -16.43 -0.17 0.48
N GLN A 25 -17.68 0.00 0.02
CA GLN A 25 -18.23 -0.70 -1.15
C GLN A 25 -17.33 -0.59 -2.40
N GLU A 26 -16.51 0.47 -2.51
CA GLU A 26 -15.53 0.67 -3.60
C GLU A 26 -14.35 -0.32 -3.56
N THR A 27 -14.11 -0.97 -2.42
CA THR A 27 -13.08 -2.00 -2.29
C THR A 27 -13.61 -3.43 -2.46
N GLN A 28 -14.93 -3.61 -2.67
CA GLN A 28 -15.52 -4.91 -2.99
C GLN A 28 -14.97 -5.40 -4.34
N GLY A 29 -14.18 -6.47 -4.29
CA GLY A 29 -13.55 -7.08 -5.47
C GLY A 29 -12.03 -7.00 -5.45
N PHE A 30 -11.44 -6.12 -4.63
CA PHE A 30 -10.00 -6.11 -4.42
C PHE A 30 -9.58 -7.08 -3.32
N ASP A 31 -8.40 -7.65 -3.51
CA ASP A 31 -7.94 -8.80 -2.74
C ASP A 31 -6.68 -8.48 -1.90
N ALA A 32 -6.12 -7.28 -2.08
CA ALA A 32 -4.99 -6.72 -1.34
C ALA A 32 -4.99 -5.17 -1.37
N LEU A 33 -4.25 -4.57 -0.44
CA LEU A 33 -3.88 -3.15 -0.43
C LEU A 33 -2.38 -3.02 -0.68
N VAL A 34 -1.98 -2.20 -1.64
CA VAL A 34 -0.57 -1.87 -1.90
C VAL A 34 -0.28 -0.47 -1.38
N VAL A 35 0.74 -0.35 -0.53
CA VAL A 35 1.23 0.93 0.00
C VAL A 35 2.57 1.23 -0.64
N LEU A 36 2.59 2.25 -1.50
CA LEU A 36 3.82 2.80 -2.07
C LEU A 36 4.36 3.89 -1.14
N PHE A 37 5.65 3.82 -0.82
CA PHE A 37 6.28 4.86 0.01
C PHE A 37 7.76 5.04 -0.33
N THR A 38 8.22 6.28 -0.24
CA THR A 38 9.64 6.65 -0.39
C THR A 38 10.37 6.69 0.95
N ASN A 39 9.66 7.06 2.01
CA ASN A 39 10.21 7.20 3.35
C ASN A 39 9.24 6.64 4.38
N PHE A 40 9.67 5.60 5.09
CA PHE A 40 8.87 4.92 6.08
C PHE A 40 8.46 5.82 7.26
N ASN A 41 9.27 6.84 7.61
CA ASN A 41 8.93 7.77 8.68
C ASN A 41 7.65 8.56 8.39
N ARG A 42 7.33 8.82 7.11
CA ARG A 42 6.05 9.46 6.74
C ARG A 42 4.85 8.56 7.02
N LEU A 43 5.03 7.24 7.04
CA LEU A 43 3.97 6.31 7.42
C LEU A 43 3.66 6.38 8.92
N ASN A 44 4.66 6.65 9.78
CA ASN A 44 4.44 6.85 11.21
C ASN A 44 3.49 8.02 11.46
N ASP A 45 3.72 9.15 10.80
CA ASP A 45 2.89 10.36 10.95
C ASP A 45 1.43 10.11 10.53
N LEU A 46 1.24 9.19 9.58
CA LEU A 46 -0.06 8.83 9.01
C LEU A 46 -0.76 7.69 9.76
N ALA A 47 -0.07 6.95 10.62
CA ALA A 47 -0.62 5.78 11.32
C ALA A 47 -1.76 6.12 12.31
N ALA A 48 -1.85 7.38 12.74
CA ALA A 48 -2.99 7.86 13.52
C ALA A 48 -4.29 7.92 12.69
N ARG A 49 -4.18 8.21 11.38
CA ARG A 49 -5.32 8.36 10.47
C ARG A 49 -5.65 7.04 9.75
N PHE A 50 -4.67 6.19 9.51
CA PHE A 50 -4.81 4.96 8.73
C PHE A 50 -4.46 3.72 9.55
N PRO A 51 -5.47 2.96 10.03
CA PRO A 51 -5.26 1.79 10.89
C PRO A 51 -4.34 0.71 10.29
N PHE A 52 -4.40 0.49 8.97
CA PHE A 52 -3.57 -0.51 8.29
C PHE A 52 -2.07 -0.22 8.37
N LEU A 53 -1.67 1.05 8.59
CA LEU A 53 -0.25 1.40 8.75
C LEU A 53 0.32 0.89 10.07
N ARG A 54 -0.49 0.66 11.10
CA ARG A 54 -0.03 0.09 12.37
C ARG A 54 0.62 -1.29 12.19
N THR A 55 0.08 -2.10 11.28
CA THR A 55 0.65 -3.38 10.90
C THR A 55 2.03 -3.21 10.26
N ALA A 56 2.20 -2.20 9.41
CA ALA A 56 3.50 -1.86 8.82
C ALA A 56 4.51 -1.46 9.90
N LEU A 57 4.11 -0.63 10.86
CA LEU A 57 4.98 -0.18 11.95
C LEU A 57 5.41 -1.35 12.85
N ALA A 58 4.47 -2.24 13.19
CA ALA A 58 4.78 -3.44 13.97
C ALA A 58 5.75 -4.36 13.20
N ALA A 59 5.57 -4.51 11.89
CA ALA A 59 6.48 -5.29 11.05
C ALA A 59 7.89 -4.70 11.02
N GLN A 60 8.05 -3.37 11.00
CA GLN A 60 9.36 -2.72 11.05
C GLN A 60 10.14 -3.04 12.33
N GLN A 61 9.45 -3.13 13.48
CA GLN A 61 10.08 -3.44 14.76
C GLN A 61 10.68 -4.86 14.80
N VAL A 62 10.07 -5.79 14.06
CA VAL A 62 10.50 -7.19 13.98
C VAL A 62 11.50 -7.40 12.84
N ASN A 63 11.27 -6.75 11.70
CA ASN A 63 12.07 -6.86 10.50
C ASN A 63 12.35 -5.47 9.89
N PRO A 64 13.55 -4.91 10.08
CA PRO A 64 13.91 -3.62 9.50
C PRO A 64 13.93 -3.59 7.97
N SER A 65 14.05 -4.75 7.30
CA SER A 65 14.11 -4.84 5.84
C SER A 65 12.81 -4.41 5.15
N VAL A 66 11.67 -4.38 5.87
CA VAL A 66 10.39 -3.88 5.34
C VAL A 66 10.43 -2.43 4.86
N THR A 67 11.46 -1.68 5.24
CA THR A 67 11.68 -0.29 4.80
C THR A 67 12.39 -0.19 3.45
N LYS A 68 12.95 -1.30 2.95
CA LYS A 68 13.82 -1.33 1.76
C LYS A 68 13.38 -2.35 0.71
N GLU A 69 12.66 -3.39 1.12
CA GLU A 69 12.22 -4.47 0.24
C GLU A 69 10.70 -4.60 0.22
N PRO A 70 10.11 -4.98 -0.93
CA PRO A 70 8.70 -5.32 -1.00
C PRO A 70 8.35 -6.40 0.02
N THR A 71 7.38 -6.14 0.88
CA THR A 71 7.00 -7.06 1.96
C THR A 71 5.50 -7.31 1.95
N PHE A 72 5.14 -8.58 2.13
CA PHE A 72 3.76 -9.02 2.26
C PHE A 72 3.39 -9.21 3.73
N LEU A 73 2.30 -8.59 4.17
CA LEU A 73 1.80 -8.62 5.54
C LEU A 73 0.33 -9.01 5.57
N LEU A 74 -0.06 -9.76 6.60
CA LEU A 74 -1.47 -9.98 6.92
C LEU A 74 -1.99 -8.77 7.67
N CYS A 75 -3.11 -8.20 7.20
CA CYS A 75 -3.70 -7.01 7.78
C CYS A 75 -5.22 -7.02 7.64
N ASP A 76 -5.94 -7.13 8.76
CA ASP A 76 -7.40 -7.18 8.78
C ASP A 76 -8.09 -5.90 8.28
N HIS A 77 -7.32 -4.80 8.22
CA HIS A 77 -7.79 -3.51 7.72
C HIS A 77 -7.55 -3.34 6.21
N ALA A 78 -6.91 -4.31 5.55
CA ALA A 78 -6.72 -4.31 4.10
C ALA A 78 -7.77 -5.20 3.41
N PRO A 79 -8.20 -4.86 2.17
CA PRO A 79 -9.03 -5.75 1.36
C PRO A 79 -8.36 -7.12 1.21
N GLY A 80 -9.15 -8.19 1.30
CA GLY A 80 -8.66 -9.56 1.27
C GLY A 80 -7.62 -9.91 2.34
N SER A 81 -7.51 -9.10 3.40
CA SER A 81 -6.55 -9.26 4.53
C SER A 81 -5.07 -9.20 4.14
N ARG A 82 -4.75 -8.65 2.96
CA ARG A 82 -3.37 -8.61 2.42
C ARG A 82 -2.88 -7.18 2.27
N LEU A 83 -1.78 -6.86 2.94
CA LEU A 83 -1.09 -5.58 2.84
C LEU A 83 0.27 -5.80 2.20
N ILE A 84 0.53 -5.11 1.09
CA ILE A 84 1.81 -5.13 0.39
C ILE A 84 2.49 -3.79 0.61
N LEU A 85 3.63 -3.82 1.28
CA LEU A 85 4.52 -2.68 1.43
C LEU A 85 5.46 -2.67 0.23
N SER A 86 5.50 -1.58 -0.54
CA SER A 86 6.38 -1.44 -1.69
C SER A 86 7.19 -0.14 -1.55
N PRO A 87 8.42 -0.24 -0.99
CA PRO A 87 9.32 0.90 -0.93
C PRO A 87 9.78 1.24 -2.35
N THR A 88 9.62 2.51 -2.75
CA THR A 88 10.02 3.00 -4.09
C THR A 88 11.40 3.64 -4.10
N GLY A 89 12.17 3.50 -3.02
CA GLY A 89 13.47 4.16 -2.87
C GLY A 89 13.40 5.69 -2.87
N SER A 90 14.56 6.33 -2.84
CA SER A 90 14.68 7.77 -3.08
C SER A 90 14.41 8.05 -4.56
N ILE A 91 13.37 8.83 -4.88
CA ILE A 91 13.15 9.36 -6.24
C ILE A 91 14.36 10.19 -6.73
N ASN A 92 15.24 10.64 -5.82
CA ASN A 92 16.41 11.45 -6.16
C ASN A 92 17.66 10.61 -6.51
N ASP A 93 17.64 9.29 -6.34
CA ASP A 93 18.78 8.42 -6.67
C ASP A 93 18.34 7.27 -7.59
N ASP A 94 18.25 7.62 -8.87
CA ASP A 94 18.22 6.73 -10.03
C ASP A 94 16.87 6.63 -10.78
N THR A 95 16.72 7.52 -11.76
CA THR A 95 15.70 7.49 -12.81
C THR A 95 16.14 6.62 -14.00
N ASP A 96 17.02 5.62 -13.85
CA ASP A 96 17.51 4.78 -14.95
C ASP A 96 17.05 3.31 -14.90
N ASP A 97 16.49 2.82 -13.79
CA ASP A 97 16.17 1.39 -13.65
C ASP A 97 14.75 0.98 -14.12
N VAL A 98 14.10 1.75 -15.00
CA VAL A 98 12.82 1.34 -15.63
C VAL A 98 13.00 0.48 -16.89
N ARG A 99 14.25 0.22 -17.33
CA ARG A 99 14.52 -0.64 -18.50
C ARG A 99 15.86 -1.38 -18.41
N LYS A 100 15.91 -2.51 -17.71
CA LYS A 100 16.89 -3.56 -18.03
C LYS A 100 16.12 -4.83 -18.43
N PHE A 101 15.95 -4.95 -19.75
CA PHE A 101 15.58 -6.21 -20.41
C PHE A 101 16.77 -7.17 -20.39
#